data_AF-A0A849MX85-F1
#
_entry.id   AF-A0A849MX85-F1
#
_cell.length_a   1.000
_cell.length_b   1.000
_cell.length_c   1.000
_cell.angle_alpha   90.00
_cell.angle_beta   90.00
_cell.angle_gamma   90.00
#
_symmetry.space_group_name_H-M   'P 1'
#
loop_
_entity.id
_entity.type
_entity.pdbx_description
1 polymer ?
#
loop_
_entity_poly.entity_id
_entity_poly.type
_entity_poly.pdbx_seq_one_letter_code
_entity_poly.pdbx_strand_id
1 'polypeptide(L)'
;MSTTPTAQAAMAAPGAPDAELLASAVEGLGPGWQILARPGGPGARPIWEAGQRPVVLANAALGLVLLDIAPRASIGAAEHLRAALAATDFAQRFPGQLPIVHRMLPREHIGRLPDILDYALSWEPPLTLPAGEAWVEAVAQVIEGGPAAATEAEPVAAQEPAEEPPPEVPAAREPQPSYAAPLLIGWTLMLAIGAAVATWQSAPPPRTVPPVQAPATAAQEPARTGSSLGPAAPREGVAPGRSTALPPRPNPTSMAAR
;
A
#
# COMPACT_ATOMS: atom_id res chain seq x y z
N MET A 1 20.38 6.51 -54.13
CA MET A 1 19.26 5.82 -53.44
C MET A 1 19.71 5.56 -52.02
N SER A 2 19.38 6.47 -51.11
CA SER A 2 19.80 6.41 -49.70
C SER A 2 18.60 5.95 -48.88
N THR A 3 18.66 4.72 -48.36
CA THR A 3 17.69 4.21 -47.40
C THR A 3 18.04 4.80 -46.03
N THR A 4 17.26 5.79 -45.60
CA THR A 4 17.33 6.30 -44.23
C THR A 4 16.82 5.20 -43.29
N PRO A 5 17.63 4.72 -42.33
CA PRO A 5 17.14 3.77 -41.34
C PRO A 5 16.13 4.49 -40.44
N THR A 6 14.89 4.02 -40.49
CA THR A 6 13.83 4.39 -39.55
C THR A 6 14.35 4.17 -38.14
N ALA A 7 14.67 5.26 -37.45
CA ALA A 7 14.91 5.30 -36.02
C ALA A 7 13.57 5.07 -35.28
N GLN A 8 13.02 3.88 -35.46
CA GLN A 8 11.97 3.31 -34.63
C GLN A 8 12.65 2.72 -33.39
N ALA A 9 13.40 3.57 -32.70
CA ALA A 9 13.86 3.28 -31.36
C ALA A 9 12.61 3.23 -30.49
N ALA A 10 12.19 1.99 -30.23
CA ALA A 10 11.40 1.56 -29.09
C ALA A 10 11.36 2.60 -27.96
N MET A 11 10.37 3.50 -28.00
CA MET A 11 9.80 4.07 -26.79
C MET A 11 9.03 2.94 -26.11
N ALA A 12 9.76 1.95 -25.57
CA ALA A 12 9.20 1.00 -24.65
C ALA A 12 8.59 1.83 -23.51
N ALA A 13 7.29 1.68 -23.31
CA ALA A 13 6.57 2.41 -22.29
C ALA A 13 7.34 2.28 -20.96
N PRO A 14 7.77 3.39 -20.32
CA PRO A 14 8.69 3.39 -19.18
C PRO A 14 8.04 2.85 -17.89
N GLY A 15 7.60 1.59 -17.90
CA GLY A 15 6.92 0.93 -16.78
C GLY A 15 6.68 -0.58 -16.94
N ALA A 16 6.94 -1.16 -18.13
CA ALA A 16 6.83 -2.60 -18.33
C ALA A 16 7.73 -3.46 -17.41
N PRO A 17 9.03 -3.15 -17.21
CA PRO A 17 9.88 -4.00 -16.37
C PRO A 17 9.52 -3.92 -14.88
N ASP A 18 8.95 -2.80 -14.45
CA ASP A 18 8.55 -2.61 -13.05
C ASP A 18 7.26 -3.36 -12.73
N ALA A 19 6.36 -3.46 -13.71
CA ALA A 19 5.13 -4.23 -13.58
C ALA A 19 5.40 -5.74 -13.40
N GLU A 20 6.39 -6.29 -14.11
CA GLU A 20 6.76 -7.70 -14.00
C GLU A 20 7.47 -8.01 -12.67
N LEU A 21 8.43 -7.15 -12.27
CA LEU A 21 9.08 -7.26 -10.96
C LEU A 21 8.08 -7.17 -9.82
N LEU A 22 7.12 -6.24 -9.92
CA LEU A 22 6.08 -6.08 -8.92
C LEU A 22 5.12 -7.27 -8.88
N ALA A 23 4.74 -7.81 -10.05
CA ALA A 23 3.91 -9.01 -10.10
C ALA A 23 4.60 -10.20 -9.41
N SER A 24 5.88 -10.43 -9.69
CA SER A 24 6.68 -11.47 -9.03
C SER A 24 6.82 -11.21 -7.51
N ALA A 25 7.00 -9.96 -7.10
CA ALA A 25 7.04 -9.62 -5.67
C ALA A 25 5.70 -9.86 -4.97
N VAL A 26 4.58 -9.57 -5.63
CA VAL A 26 3.23 -9.82 -5.11
C VAL A 26 2.94 -11.32 -4.98
N GLU A 27 3.39 -12.14 -5.94
CA GLU A 27 3.34 -13.61 -5.80
C GLU A 27 4.12 -14.09 -4.56
N GLY A 28 5.22 -13.41 -4.22
CA GLY A 28 6.01 -13.68 -3.01
C GLY A 28 5.38 -13.23 -1.69
N LEU A 29 4.30 -12.42 -1.70
CA LEU A 29 3.61 -11.97 -0.48
C LEU A 29 2.79 -13.08 0.19
N GLY A 30 2.57 -14.19 -0.50
CA GLY A 30 1.75 -15.29 -0.03
C GLY A 30 0.27 -15.16 -0.41
N PRO A 31 -0.58 -16.06 0.10
CA PRO A 31 -1.96 -16.19 -0.34
C PRO A 31 -2.82 -14.97 0.01
N GLY A 32 -3.78 -14.67 -0.85
CA GLY A 32 -4.80 -13.64 -0.63
C GLY A 32 -4.40 -12.22 -1.06
N TRP A 33 -3.14 -12.01 -1.49
CA TRP A 33 -2.74 -10.74 -2.08
C TRP A 33 -3.11 -10.64 -3.56
N GLN A 34 -3.77 -9.56 -3.94
CA GLN A 34 -4.13 -9.26 -5.33
C GLN A 34 -3.90 -7.79 -5.69
N ILE A 35 -3.57 -7.53 -6.96
CA ILE A 35 -3.43 -6.17 -7.50
C ILE A 35 -4.80 -5.72 -8.01
N LEU A 36 -5.38 -4.68 -7.41
CA LEU A 36 -6.67 -4.11 -7.83
C LEU A 36 -6.52 -3.09 -8.96
N ALA A 37 -5.44 -2.32 -8.97
CA ALA A 37 -5.22 -1.30 -9.98
C ALA A 37 -3.75 -1.17 -10.35
N ARG A 38 -3.49 -1.00 -11.66
CA ARG A 38 -2.17 -0.75 -12.22
C ARG A 38 -2.09 0.65 -12.84
N PRO A 39 -0.94 1.32 -12.73
CA PRO A 39 -0.68 2.55 -13.47
C PRO A 39 -0.86 2.32 -14.98
N GLY A 40 -1.65 3.18 -15.65
CA GLY A 40 -1.79 3.17 -17.12
C GLY A 40 -2.85 2.22 -17.71
N GLY A 41 -3.72 1.61 -16.89
CA GLY A 41 -4.87 0.84 -17.41
C GLY A 41 -5.88 1.73 -18.17
N PRO A 42 -6.40 1.29 -19.33
CA PRO A 42 -7.45 2.01 -20.06
C PRO A 42 -8.79 1.93 -19.31
N GLY A 43 -9.58 3.02 -19.32
CA GLY A 43 -11.04 2.94 -19.13
C GLY A 43 -11.67 3.59 -17.89
N ALA A 44 -10.90 4.07 -16.92
CA ALA A 44 -11.47 4.62 -15.67
C ALA A 44 -11.13 6.10 -15.49
N ARG A 45 -12.14 6.93 -15.15
CA ARG A 45 -11.93 8.25 -14.54
C ARG A 45 -11.20 8.00 -13.22
N PRO A 46 -9.91 8.35 -13.10
CA PRO A 46 -9.20 8.03 -11.88
C PRO A 46 -9.74 8.82 -10.71
N ILE A 47 -9.78 8.16 -9.55
CA ILE A 47 -9.89 8.84 -8.25
C ILE A 47 -8.63 9.67 -7.91
N TRP A 48 -7.53 9.48 -8.67
CA TRP A 48 -6.27 10.22 -8.56
C TRP A 48 -6.00 11.11 -9.78
N GLU A 49 -5.15 12.12 -9.66
CA GLU A 49 -4.78 12.97 -10.79
C GLU A 49 -4.05 12.20 -11.91
N ALA A 50 -4.17 12.70 -13.14
CA ALA A 50 -3.58 12.06 -14.32
C ALA A 50 -2.05 11.96 -14.19
N GLY A 51 -1.52 10.73 -14.17
CA GLY A 51 -0.08 10.44 -14.18
C GLY A 51 0.52 10.01 -12.83
N GLN A 52 -0.25 10.04 -11.74
CA GLN A 52 0.19 9.63 -10.41
C GLN A 52 -0.85 8.67 -9.80
N ARG A 53 -0.84 7.41 -10.24
CA ARG A 53 -1.67 6.35 -9.67
C ARG A 53 -0.77 5.39 -8.90
N PRO A 54 -0.98 5.19 -7.59
CA PRO A 54 -0.30 4.13 -6.87
C PRO A 54 -0.80 2.77 -7.39
N VAL A 55 0.04 1.75 -7.25
CA VAL A 55 -0.43 0.36 -7.36
C VAL A 55 -1.25 0.06 -6.12
N VAL A 56 -2.46 -0.48 -6.30
CA VAL A 56 -3.30 -0.87 -5.16
C VAL A 56 -3.22 -2.37 -4.98
N LEU A 57 -2.74 -2.78 -3.81
CA LEU A 57 -2.72 -4.17 -3.35
C LEU A 57 -3.83 -4.35 -2.33
N ALA A 58 -4.53 -5.48 -2.41
CA ALA A 58 -5.55 -5.86 -1.46
C ALA A 58 -5.30 -7.25 -0.91
N ASN A 59 -5.60 -7.43 0.38
CA ASN A 59 -5.67 -8.72 1.02
C ASN A 59 -6.92 -8.76 1.91
N ALA A 60 -7.79 -9.74 1.66
CA ALA A 60 -9.09 -9.87 2.33
C ALA A 60 -9.00 -10.01 3.86
N ALA A 61 -7.85 -10.42 4.39
CA ALA A 61 -7.59 -10.58 5.83
C ALA A 61 -6.80 -9.43 6.46
N LEU A 62 -6.06 -8.65 5.67
CA LEU A 62 -5.12 -7.64 6.19
C LEU A 62 -5.52 -6.20 5.85
N GLY A 63 -6.18 -5.96 4.72
CA GLY A 63 -6.60 -4.63 4.27
C GLY A 63 -5.99 -4.21 2.92
N LEU A 64 -5.78 -2.90 2.76
CA LEU A 64 -5.31 -2.29 1.51
C LEU A 64 -3.94 -1.63 1.66
N VAL A 65 -3.12 -1.76 0.63
CA VAL A 65 -1.86 -1.04 0.50
C VAL A 65 -1.80 -0.31 -0.83
N LEU A 66 -1.53 0.99 -0.76
CA LEU A 66 -1.24 1.86 -1.89
C LEU A 66 0.27 2.00 -1.99
N LEU A 67 0.83 1.56 -3.11
CA LEU A 67 2.26 1.51 -3.35
C LEU A 67 2.65 2.42 -4.50
N ASP A 68 3.39 3.46 -4.18
CA ASP A 68 4.06 4.31 -5.17
C ASP A 68 5.47 3.79 -5.44
N ILE A 69 5.84 3.65 -6.70
CA ILE A 69 7.22 3.32 -7.08
C ILE A 69 7.97 4.62 -7.38
N ALA A 70 9.04 4.86 -6.63
CA ALA A 70 9.86 6.06 -6.78
C ALA A 70 10.38 6.21 -8.23
N PRO A 71 10.52 7.44 -8.75
CA PRO A 71 10.40 8.73 -8.05
C PRO A 71 8.98 9.30 -8.04
N ARG A 72 7.97 8.55 -8.50
CA ARG A 72 6.59 9.05 -8.56
C ARG A 72 5.96 8.90 -7.17
N ALA A 73 5.37 9.97 -6.67
CA ALA A 73 4.63 9.98 -5.43
C ALA A 73 3.21 10.50 -5.70
N SER A 74 2.22 9.80 -5.17
CA SER A 74 0.80 10.11 -5.27
C SER A 74 0.38 10.75 -3.95
N ILE A 75 0.50 12.07 -3.84
CA ILE A 75 0.23 12.80 -2.60
C ILE A 75 -1.24 12.64 -2.20
N GLY A 76 -1.50 12.28 -0.94
CA GLY A 76 -2.85 12.14 -0.41
C GLY A 76 -3.63 10.94 -0.96
N ALA A 77 -2.95 9.94 -1.54
CA ALA A 77 -3.62 8.84 -2.23
C ALA A 77 -4.55 8.02 -1.32
N ALA A 78 -4.16 7.82 -0.05
CA ALA A 78 -4.98 7.12 0.93
C ALA A 78 -6.22 7.95 1.30
N GLU A 79 -6.08 9.26 1.47
CA GLU A 79 -7.16 10.20 1.78
C GLU A 79 -8.16 10.25 0.63
N HIS A 80 -7.68 10.33 -0.62
CA HIS A 80 -8.53 10.28 -1.81
C HIS A 80 -9.30 8.97 -1.91
N LEU A 81 -8.65 7.83 -1.64
CA LEU A 81 -9.34 6.53 -1.63
C LEU A 81 -10.39 6.46 -0.51
N ARG A 82 -10.08 6.92 0.70
CA ARG A 82 -11.05 6.99 1.81
C ARG A 82 -12.24 7.87 1.47
N ALA A 83 -12.01 9.03 0.87
CA ALA A 83 -13.07 9.92 0.41
C ALA A 83 -13.95 9.27 -0.67
N ALA A 84 -13.32 8.57 -1.62
CA ALA A 84 -14.05 7.83 -2.66
C ALA A 84 -14.91 6.70 -2.07
N LEU A 85 -14.38 5.92 -1.12
CA LEU A 85 -15.13 4.88 -0.42
C LEU A 85 -16.29 5.48 0.39
N ALA A 86 -16.06 6.59 1.09
CA ALA A 86 -17.10 7.29 1.85
C ALA A 86 -18.24 7.79 0.93
N ALA A 87 -17.92 8.28 -0.27
CA ALA A 87 -18.91 8.72 -1.25
C ALA A 87 -19.79 7.58 -1.82
N THR A 88 -19.42 6.31 -1.57
CA THR A 88 -20.17 5.12 -2.01
C THR A 88 -20.89 4.41 -0.87
N ASP A 89 -21.06 5.06 0.28
CA ASP A 89 -21.65 4.48 1.49
C ASP A 89 -20.97 3.16 1.92
N PHE A 90 -19.68 3.00 1.60
CA PHE A 90 -18.93 1.75 1.85
C PHE A 90 -19.04 1.29 3.31
N ALA A 91 -18.94 2.23 4.26
CA ALA A 91 -19.03 1.94 5.69
C ALA A 91 -20.43 1.46 6.14
N GLN A 92 -21.50 1.84 5.44
CA GLN A 92 -22.84 1.32 5.71
C GLN A 92 -22.97 -0.13 5.23
N ARG A 93 -22.40 -0.43 4.05
CA ARG A 93 -22.44 -1.77 3.44
C ARG A 93 -21.51 -2.77 4.13
N PHE A 94 -20.34 -2.31 4.58
CA PHE A 94 -19.31 -3.11 5.23
C PHE A 94 -18.93 -2.46 6.57
N PRO A 95 -19.66 -2.73 7.65
CA PRO A 95 -19.38 -2.14 8.94
C PRO A 95 -18.06 -2.68 9.51
N GLY A 96 -17.24 -1.79 10.06
CA GLY A 96 -15.95 -2.13 10.66
C GLY A 96 -14.84 -1.19 10.20
N GLN A 97 -13.60 -1.64 10.38
CA GLN A 97 -12.38 -0.90 10.09
C GLN A 97 -11.63 -1.55 8.94
N LEU A 98 -11.31 -0.74 7.93
CA LEU A 98 -10.48 -1.11 6.79
C LEU A 98 -9.10 -0.44 6.91
N PRO A 99 -8.02 -1.20 7.14
CA PRO A 99 -6.67 -0.68 7.11
C PRO A 99 -6.31 -0.23 5.69
N ILE A 100 -5.79 1.00 5.57
CA ILE A 100 -5.37 1.59 4.30
C ILE A 100 -4.00 2.23 4.52
N VAL A 101 -2.96 1.60 4.02
CA VAL A 101 -1.57 2.08 4.15
C VAL A 101 -1.10 2.64 2.83
N HIS A 102 -0.40 3.78 2.85
CA HIS A 102 0.29 4.33 1.70
C HIS A 102 1.80 4.33 1.90
N ARG A 103 2.55 3.80 0.93
CA ARG A 103 4.02 3.70 0.96
C ARG A 103 4.62 4.10 -0.38
N MET A 104 5.72 4.85 -0.31
CA MET A 104 6.63 5.05 -1.43
C MET A 104 7.76 4.03 -1.33
N LEU A 105 7.99 3.28 -2.40
CA LEU A 105 8.95 2.20 -2.47
C LEU A 105 10.01 2.51 -3.54
N PRO A 106 11.29 2.63 -3.16
CA PRO A 106 12.39 2.62 -4.11
C PRO A 106 12.40 1.31 -4.91
N ARG A 107 12.73 1.37 -6.20
CA ARG A 107 12.69 0.22 -7.11
C ARG A 107 13.55 -0.94 -6.62
N GLU A 108 14.71 -0.64 -6.06
CA GLU A 108 15.66 -1.57 -5.47
C GLU A 108 15.10 -2.36 -4.27
N HIS A 109 14.01 -1.88 -3.66
CA HIS A 109 13.38 -2.51 -2.49
C HIS A 109 12.15 -3.37 -2.84
N ILE A 110 11.79 -3.51 -4.13
CA ILE A 110 10.67 -4.37 -4.57
C ILE A 110 10.84 -5.81 -4.09
N GLY A 111 12.07 -6.35 -4.11
CA GLY A 111 12.34 -7.70 -3.60
C GLY A 111 12.13 -7.88 -2.09
N ARG A 112 11.99 -6.79 -1.33
CA ARG A 112 11.71 -6.77 0.12
C ARG A 112 10.27 -6.41 0.44
N LEU A 113 9.38 -6.41 -0.55
CA LEU A 113 7.98 -6.05 -0.38
C LEU A 113 7.30 -6.81 0.78
N PRO A 114 7.49 -8.14 0.97
CA PRO A 114 6.89 -8.85 2.10
C PRO A 114 7.22 -8.24 3.47
N ASP A 115 8.51 -8.04 3.77
CA ASP A 115 8.96 -7.46 5.04
C ASP A 115 8.42 -6.03 5.26
N ILE A 116 8.38 -5.25 4.18
CA ILE A 116 7.94 -3.86 4.22
C ILE A 116 6.44 -3.78 4.50
N LEU A 117 5.63 -4.65 3.87
CA LEU A 117 4.19 -4.67 4.09
C LEU A 117 3.82 -5.21 5.47
N ASP A 118 4.49 -6.27 5.92
CA ASP A 118 4.30 -6.83 7.26
C ASP A 118 4.57 -5.78 8.35
N TYR A 119 5.73 -5.12 8.26
CA TYR A 119 6.06 -4.02 9.16
C TYR A 119 5.04 -2.88 9.06
N ALA A 120 4.66 -2.46 7.85
CA ALA A 120 3.77 -1.33 7.67
C ALA A 120 2.35 -1.59 8.23
N LEU A 121 1.83 -2.80 8.05
CA LEU A 121 0.50 -3.19 8.54
C LEU A 121 0.48 -3.45 10.05
N SER A 122 1.62 -3.78 10.67
CA SER A 122 1.72 -3.97 12.13
C SER A 122 1.39 -2.72 12.96
N TRP A 123 1.44 -1.53 12.34
CA TRP A 123 1.09 -0.25 12.98
C TRP A 123 -0.36 0.15 12.79
N GLU A 124 -1.08 -0.53 11.90
CA GLU A 124 -2.49 -0.24 11.66
C GLU A 124 -3.39 -1.05 12.59
N PRO A 125 -4.57 -0.53 12.94
CA PRO A 125 -5.58 -1.32 13.61
C PRO A 125 -5.96 -2.55 12.77
N PRO A 126 -6.29 -3.71 13.38
CA PRO A 126 -6.69 -4.89 12.65
C PRO A 126 -7.93 -4.67 11.78
N LEU A 127 -8.01 -5.38 10.65
CA LEU A 127 -9.21 -5.44 9.83
C LEU A 127 -10.38 -6.03 10.64
N THR A 128 -11.50 -5.31 10.67
CA THR A 128 -12.73 -5.77 11.37
C THR A 128 -13.95 -5.84 10.46
N LEU A 129 -13.76 -5.70 9.14
CA LEU A 129 -14.83 -5.89 8.17
C LEU A 129 -15.39 -7.32 8.22
N PRO A 130 -16.64 -7.55 7.79
CA PRO A 130 -17.21 -8.88 7.68
C PRO A 130 -16.31 -9.77 6.83
N ALA A 131 -16.10 -11.02 7.28
CA ALA A 131 -15.23 -11.96 6.59
C ALA A 131 -15.70 -12.20 5.15
N GLY A 132 -14.77 -12.17 4.20
CA GLY A 132 -15.02 -12.45 2.79
C GLY A 132 -14.33 -11.48 1.84
N GLU A 133 -14.43 -11.75 0.55
CA GLU A 133 -13.79 -10.97 -0.53
C GLU A 133 -14.73 -9.89 -1.12
N ALA A 134 -16.00 -9.87 -0.70
CA ALA A 134 -17.01 -8.95 -1.25
C ALA A 134 -16.64 -7.46 -1.07
N TRP A 135 -15.95 -7.11 0.02
CA TRP A 135 -15.48 -5.73 0.22
C TRP A 135 -14.34 -5.38 -0.74
N VAL A 136 -13.50 -6.36 -1.11
CA VAL A 136 -12.39 -6.18 -2.06
C VAL A 136 -12.92 -5.86 -3.44
N GLU A 137 -13.98 -6.57 -3.87
CA GLU A 137 -14.67 -6.30 -5.13
C GLU A 137 -15.30 -4.90 -5.14
N ALA A 138 -15.95 -4.50 -4.04
CA ALA A 138 -16.51 -3.16 -3.92
C ALA A 138 -15.43 -2.07 -4.03
N VAL A 139 -14.28 -2.26 -3.37
CA VAL A 139 -13.12 -1.35 -3.50
C VAL A 139 -12.62 -1.29 -4.95
N ALA A 140 -12.52 -2.44 -5.63
CA ALA A 140 -12.11 -2.48 -7.03
C ALA A 140 -13.04 -1.63 -7.93
N GLN A 141 -14.36 -1.76 -7.74
CA GLN A 141 -15.36 -0.95 -8.46
C GLN A 141 -15.18 0.56 -8.20
N VAL A 142 -14.91 0.96 -6.96
CA VAL A 142 -14.64 2.37 -6.61
C VAL A 142 -13.38 2.88 -7.33
N ILE A 143 -12.31 2.08 -7.37
CA ILE A 143 -11.06 2.46 -8.03
C ILE A 143 -11.22 2.58 -9.55
N GLU A 144 -12.01 1.70 -10.15
CA GLU A 144 -12.34 1.73 -11.58
C GLU A 144 -13.28 2.89 -11.95
N GLY A 145 -13.83 3.61 -10.96
CA GLY A 145 -14.83 4.65 -11.22
C GLY A 145 -16.07 4.10 -11.90
N GLY A 146 -16.35 2.81 -11.73
CA GLY A 146 -17.57 2.18 -12.21
C GLY A 146 -18.77 2.83 -11.52
N PRO A 147 -19.97 2.80 -12.14
CA PRO A 147 -21.18 3.12 -11.40
C PRO A 147 -21.18 2.21 -10.18
N ALA A 148 -21.12 2.77 -8.96
CA ALA A 148 -21.36 2.00 -7.75
C ALA A 148 -22.61 1.21 -8.05
N ALA A 149 -22.49 -0.11 -8.20
CA ALA A 149 -23.62 -0.93 -8.55
C ALA A 149 -24.59 -0.72 -7.39
N ALA A 150 -25.57 0.17 -7.62
CA ALA A 150 -26.74 0.29 -6.80
C ALA A 150 -27.30 -1.11 -6.86
N THR A 151 -26.87 -1.91 -5.87
CA THR A 151 -27.45 -3.20 -5.60
C THR A 151 -28.85 -2.78 -5.25
N GLU A 152 -29.70 -2.84 -6.28
CA GLU A 152 -31.11 -2.57 -6.26
C GLU A 152 -31.59 -3.39 -5.08
N ALA A 153 -31.71 -2.72 -3.94
CA ALA A 153 -32.34 -3.28 -2.77
C ALA A 153 -33.74 -3.52 -3.27
N GLU A 154 -34.00 -4.77 -3.67
CA GLU A 154 -35.30 -5.22 -4.09
C GLU A 154 -36.26 -4.68 -3.03
N PRO A 155 -37.16 -3.74 -3.37
CA PRO A 155 -38.03 -3.15 -2.40
C PRO A 155 -38.91 -4.29 -1.91
N VAL A 156 -38.54 -4.84 -0.75
CA VAL A 156 -39.42 -5.70 0.03
C VAL A 156 -40.67 -4.87 0.20
N ALA A 157 -41.71 -5.26 -0.53
CA ALA A 157 -43.03 -4.66 -0.48
C ALA A 157 -43.58 -4.85 0.93
N ALA A 158 -43.15 -3.98 1.85
CA ALA A 158 -43.71 -3.83 3.17
C ALA A 158 -44.94 -2.92 3.00
N GLN A 159 -46.05 -3.61 2.78
CA GLN A 159 -47.43 -3.25 3.10
C GLN A 159 -47.56 -1.94 3.91
N GLU A 160 -48.30 -0.98 3.33
CA GLU A 160 -49.06 0.00 4.11
C GLU A 160 -49.88 -0.72 5.19
N PRO A 161 -49.82 -0.23 6.43
CA PRO A 161 -51.05 0.30 7.00
C PRO A 161 -50.87 1.76 7.41
N ALA A 162 -51.80 2.60 6.94
CA ALA A 162 -52.06 3.91 7.48
C ALA A 162 -52.40 3.81 8.97
N GLU A 163 -51.60 4.48 9.82
CA GLU A 163 -52.00 4.80 11.18
C GLU A 163 -51.67 6.26 11.48
N GLU A 164 -52.72 6.96 11.88
CA GLU A 164 -52.88 8.40 12.02
C GLU A 164 -52.03 8.95 13.19
N PRO A 165 -51.21 10.02 13.00
CA PRO A 165 -50.40 10.55 14.08
C PRO A 165 -51.23 11.38 15.08
N PRO A 166 -51.13 11.11 16.40
CA PRO A 166 -51.73 11.93 17.45
C PRO A 166 -50.96 13.25 17.69
N PRO A 167 -51.59 14.25 18.34
CA PRO A 167 -51.14 15.65 18.34
C PRO A 167 -49.81 15.91 19.08
N GLU A 168 -49.02 16.80 18.48
CA GLU A 168 -47.75 17.33 18.98
C GLU A 168 -47.86 17.89 20.40
N VAL A 169 -47.10 17.28 21.32
CA VAL A 169 -46.74 17.90 22.60
C VAL A 169 -45.42 18.67 22.39
N PRO A 170 -45.35 19.98 22.68
CA PRO A 170 -44.10 20.73 22.52
C PRO A 170 -43.06 20.26 23.56
N ALA A 171 -42.13 19.44 23.10
CA ALA A 171 -40.99 19.00 23.89
C ALA A 171 -40.07 20.20 24.17
N ALA A 172 -39.77 20.40 25.46
CA ALA A 172 -38.83 21.40 25.94
C ALA A 172 -37.46 21.22 25.24
N ARG A 173 -36.98 22.31 24.63
CA ARG A 173 -35.65 22.35 24.01
C ARG A 173 -34.60 22.20 25.10
N GLU A 174 -33.93 21.05 25.14
CA GLU A 174 -32.71 20.90 25.94
C GLU A 174 -31.60 21.81 25.37
N PRO A 175 -30.82 22.47 26.24
CA PRO A 175 -29.75 23.37 25.83
C PRO A 175 -28.63 22.58 25.16
N GLN A 176 -28.39 22.84 23.87
CA GLN A 176 -27.30 22.21 23.14
C GLN A 176 -25.94 22.63 23.73
N PRO A 177 -25.04 21.68 24.05
CA PRO A 177 -23.70 21.99 24.49
C PRO A 177 -22.92 22.65 23.36
N SER A 178 -22.41 23.85 23.63
CA SER A 178 -21.67 24.67 22.68
C SER A 178 -20.29 24.05 22.42
N TYR A 179 -20.09 23.46 21.24
CA TYR A 179 -18.84 22.84 20.77
C TYR A 179 -17.72 23.84 20.42
N ALA A 180 -17.72 25.04 21.00
CA ALA A 180 -16.75 26.10 20.70
C ALA A 180 -15.41 25.95 21.47
N ALA A 181 -15.32 25.07 22.47
CA ALA A 181 -14.17 25.01 23.37
C ALA A 181 -12.93 24.20 22.90
N PRO A 182 -13.01 23.13 22.09
CA PRO A 182 -11.81 22.33 21.78
C PRO A 182 -10.92 22.93 20.66
N LEU A 183 -11.40 23.95 19.92
CA LEU A 183 -10.68 24.51 18.77
C LEU A 183 -9.40 25.30 19.14
N LEU A 184 -9.27 25.76 20.39
CA LEU A 184 -8.09 26.52 20.82
C LEU A 184 -6.89 25.63 21.23
N ILE A 185 -7.12 24.38 21.65
CA ILE A 185 -6.03 23.48 22.07
C ILE A 185 -5.30 22.87 20.86
N GLY A 186 -6.01 22.59 19.76
CA GLY A 186 -5.40 22.04 18.54
C GLY A 186 -4.45 23.02 17.83
N TRP A 187 -4.73 24.33 17.90
CA TRP A 187 -3.98 25.34 17.16
C TRP A 187 -2.60 25.64 17.77
N THR A 188 -2.49 25.62 19.10
CA THR A 188 -1.19 25.82 19.79
C THR A 188 -0.25 24.62 19.58
N LEU A 189 -0.78 23.40 19.46
CA LEU A 189 0.03 22.21 19.18
C LEU A 189 0.60 22.21 17.75
N MET A 190 -0.18 22.66 16.76
CA MET A 190 0.31 22.82 15.37
C MET A 190 1.46 23.83 15.26
N LEU A 191 1.42 24.95 16.01
CA LEU A 191 2.50 25.95 16.01
C LEU A 191 3.79 25.42 16.67
N ALA A 192 3.68 24.60 17.72
CA ALA A 192 4.84 24.00 18.37
C ALA A 192 5.58 22.99 17.46
N ILE A 193 4.84 22.20 16.67
CA ILE A 193 5.43 21.23 15.74
C ILE A 193 6.09 21.94 14.53
N GLY A 194 5.49 23.01 14.01
CA GLY A 194 6.05 23.79 12.90
C GLY A 194 7.42 24.41 13.21
N ALA A 195 7.64 24.89 14.44
CA ALA A 195 8.91 25.49 14.85
C ALA A 195 10.06 24.47 14.93
N ALA A 196 9.77 23.21 15.25
CA ALA A 196 10.78 22.14 15.32
C ALA A 196 11.30 21.69 13.94
N VAL A 197 10.46 21.76 12.90
CA VAL A 197 10.86 21.36 11.53
C VAL A 197 11.70 22.44 10.85
N ALA A 198 11.41 23.72 11.10
CA ALA A 198 12.17 24.83 10.53
C ALA A 198 13.63 24.91 11.03
N THR A 199 13.89 24.48 12.27
CA THR A 199 15.26 24.43 12.81
C THR A 199 16.10 23.31 12.21
N TRP A 200 15.46 22.21 11.77
CA TRP A 200 16.17 21.08 11.14
C TRP A 200 16.61 21.37 9.70
N GLN A 201 15.81 22.12 8.92
CA GLN A 201 16.21 22.51 7.55
C GLN A 201 17.29 23.59 7.51
N SER A 202 17.49 24.31 8.62
CA SER A 202 18.52 25.35 8.72
C SER A 202 19.87 24.83 9.21
N ALA A 203 20.04 23.50 9.36
CA ALA A 203 21.32 22.92 9.66
C ALA A 203 22.31 23.28 8.53
N PRO A 204 23.38 24.04 8.82
CA PRO A 204 24.33 24.43 7.80
C PRO A 204 24.93 23.16 7.17
N PRO A 205 25.13 23.13 5.84
CA PRO A 205 25.75 21.98 5.20
C PRO A 205 27.08 21.67 5.89
N PRO A 206 27.42 20.38 6.09
CA PRO A 206 28.68 20.01 6.70
C PRO A 206 29.79 20.68 5.89
N ARG A 207 30.55 21.56 6.56
CA ARG A 207 31.72 22.19 5.96
C ARG A 207 32.60 21.05 5.46
N THR A 208 32.72 20.90 4.14
CA THR A 208 33.75 20.10 3.51
C THR A 208 35.08 20.63 4.01
N VAL A 209 35.62 19.97 5.02
CA VAL A 209 36.99 20.19 5.47
C VAL A 209 37.85 19.82 4.27
N PRO A 210 38.61 20.76 3.68
CA PRO A 210 39.52 20.40 2.61
C PRO A 210 40.44 19.29 3.12
N PRO A 211 40.76 18.28 2.30
CA PRO A 211 41.69 17.24 2.70
C PRO A 211 42.97 17.91 3.17
N VAL A 212 43.29 17.73 4.45
CA VAL A 212 44.60 18.07 5.01
C VAL A 212 45.59 17.32 4.14
N GLN A 213 46.32 18.06 3.30
CA GLN A 213 47.44 17.51 2.56
C GLN A 213 48.46 17.08 3.61
N ALA A 214 48.55 15.76 3.82
CA ALA A 214 49.60 15.19 4.62
C ALA A 214 50.95 15.63 4.01
N PRO A 215 51.90 16.10 4.83
CA PRO A 215 53.23 16.42 4.34
C PRO A 215 53.81 15.16 3.67
N ALA A 216 54.28 15.34 2.44
CA ALA A 216 55.02 14.34 1.70
C ALA A 216 56.31 14.02 2.46
N THR A 217 56.24 13.06 3.38
CA THR A 217 57.41 12.39 3.93
C THR A 217 57.92 11.43 2.87
N ALA A 218 58.89 11.92 2.11
CA ALA A 218 59.78 11.07 1.33
C ALA A 218 60.51 10.08 2.25
N ALA A 219 60.89 8.94 1.64
CA ALA A 219 61.89 7.98 2.11
C ALA A 219 61.43 6.95 3.16
N GLN A 220 61.08 5.73 2.72
CA GLN A 220 62.01 4.60 2.57
C GLN A 220 61.23 3.27 2.54
N GLU A 221 61.29 2.62 1.38
CA GLU A 221 61.28 1.14 1.30
C GLU A 221 62.59 0.66 1.94
N PRO A 222 62.59 -0.41 2.76
CA PRO A 222 62.84 -1.72 2.16
C PRO A 222 62.18 -2.93 2.87
N ALA A 223 62.17 -4.02 2.11
CA ALA A 223 62.33 -5.41 2.54
C ALA A 223 61.08 -6.23 2.92
N ARG A 224 60.62 -6.99 1.91
CA ARG A 224 60.41 -8.45 1.92
C ARG A 224 60.65 -9.18 3.26
N THR A 225 59.62 -9.87 3.74
CA THR A 225 59.52 -11.32 4.11
C THR A 225 58.20 -11.45 4.86
N GLY A 226 57.26 -12.34 4.57
CA GLY A 226 57.34 -13.76 4.25
C GLY A 226 56.37 -14.49 5.21
N SER A 227 55.60 -15.44 4.70
CA SER A 227 54.78 -16.41 5.47
C SER A 227 53.57 -15.82 6.23
N SER A 228 52.43 -16.50 6.35
CA SER A 228 52.23 -17.94 6.44
C SER A 228 50.82 -18.31 5.99
N LEU A 229 50.76 -19.36 5.16
CA LEU A 229 49.67 -20.31 5.09
C LEU A 229 49.25 -20.77 6.51
N GLY A 230 47.96 -20.98 6.73
CA GLY A 230 47.42 -21.68 7.89
C GLY A 230 45.91 -21.91 7.77
N PRO A 231 45.36 -23.02 8.29
CA PRO A 231 44.57 -23.93 7.47
C PRO A 231 43.07 -23.99 7.78
N ALA A 232 42.37 -24.63 6.85
CA ALA A 232 40.98 -25.06 6.90
C ALA A 232 40.60 -25.82 8.18
N ALA A 233 39.37 -25.58 8.64
CA ALA A 233 38.67 -26.36 9.64
C ALA A 233 37.32 -26.88 9.08
N PRO A 234 36.78 -27.98 9.62
CA PRO A 234 36.05 -29.00 8.86
C PRO A 234 34.54 -28.81 8.83
N ARG A 235 33.95 -29.44 7.81
CA ARG A 235 32.52 -29.72 7.66
C ARG A 235 32.00 -30.63 8.78
N GLU A 236 31.03 -30.15 9.55
CA GLU A 236 29.97 -30.96 10.19
C GLU A 236 28.66 -30.46 9.55
N GLY A 237 27.84 -31.27 8.88
CA GLY A 237 27.32 -32.54 9.36
C GLY A 237 25.88 -32.31 9.85
N VAL A 238 24.97 -31.86 8.98
CA VAL A 238 23.53 -31.78 9.30
C VAL A 238 22.76 -32.61 8.28
N ALA A 239 22.03 -33.58 8.84
CA ALA A 239 21.39 -34.71 8.19
C ALA A 239 20.24 -34.33 7.22
N PRO A 240 19.97 -35.16 6.20
CA PRO A 240 18.74 -35.06 5.43
C PRO A 240 17.56 -35.56 6.26
N GLY A 241 16.79 -34.62 6.79
CA GLY A 241 15.49 -34.88 7.42
C GLY A 241 14.49 -35.40 6.40
N ARG A 242 14.05 -36.64 6.62
CA ARG A 242 12.97 -37.39 5.95
C ARG A 242 11.82 -36.49 5.46
N SER A 243 11.60 -36.52 4.13
CA SER A 243 10.30 -36.21 3.53
C SER A 243 9.23 -37.17 4.02
N THR A 244 8.30 -36.67 4.83
CA THR A 244 7.03 -37.36 5.09
C THR A 244 6.10 -37.10 3.91
N ALA A 245 5.90 -38.14 3.10
CA ALA A 245 4.92 -38.15 2.03
C ALA A 245 3.51 -37.89 2.57
N LEU A 246 2.85 -36.87 2.04
CA LEU A 246 1.45 -36.55 2.30
C LEU A 246 0.56 -37.56 1.54
N PRO A 247 -0.49 -38.15 2.16
CA PRO A 247 -1.38 -39.09 1.47
C PRO A 247 -2.27 -38.39 0.42
N PRO A 248 -2.68 -39.10 -0.65
CA PRO A 248 -3.49 -38.55 -1.73
C PRO A 248 -4.91 -38.20 -1.25
N ARG A 249 -5.40 -37.01 -1.63
CA ARG A 249 -6.81 -36.62 -1.48
C ARG A 249 -7.68 -37.42 -2.45
N PRO A 250 -8.85 -37.95 -2.03
CA PRO A 250 -9.80 -38.59 -2.92
C PRO A 250 -10.50 -37.57 -3.83
N ASN A 251 -10.61 -37.93 -5.12
CA ASN A 251 -11.39 -37.19 -6.12
C ASN A 251 -12.89 -37.22 -5.77
N PRO A 252 -13.61 -36.08 -5.83
CA PRO A 252 -15.07 -36.09 -5.83
C PRO A 252 -15.58 -36.56 -7.20
N THR A 253 -15.97 -37.84 -7.24
CA THR A 253 -16.77 -38.45 -8.30
C THR A 253 -18.10 -37.72 -8.45
N SER A 254 -18.25 -37.06 -9.60
CA SER A 254 -19.42 -37.09 -10.48
C SER A 254 -20.73 -37.61 -9.86
N MET A 255 -21.54 -36.70 -9.34
CA MET A 255 -22.99 -36.91 -9.22
C MET A 255 -23.72 -35.63 -9.67
N ALA A 256 -24.15 -35.63 -10.93
CA ALA A 256 -25.32 -34.89 -11.37
C ALA A 256 -25.92 -35.61 -12.58
N ALA A 257 -26.75 -36.61 -12.27
CA ALA A 257 -27.76 -37.11 -13.17
C ALA A 257 -29.11 -36.96 -12.45
N ARG A 258 -29.90 -35.98 -12.88
CA ARG A 258 -31.36 -36.01 -13.02
C ARG A 258 -31.86 -34.68 -13.55
#